data_AF-A0A819ILL5-F1
#
_entry.id   AF-A0A819ILL5-F1
#
_cell.length_a   1.000
_cell.length_b   1.000
_cell.length_c   1.000
_cell.angle_alpha   90.00
_cell.angle_beta   90.00
_cell.angle_gamma   90.00
#
_symmetry.space_group_name_H-M   'P 1'
#
loop_
_entity.id
_entity.type
_entity.pdbx_description
1 polymer ?
#
loop_
_entity_poly.entity_id
_entity_poly.type
_entity_poly.pdbx_seq_one_letter_code
_entity_poly.pdbx_strand_id
1 'polypeptide(L)'
;MHKSFVIGSIARQCYKCTACPRPFKGNEGGVGKVDVGDNDYCQKTIASGIESRDSGGNDCTPIDKSKYCCKGDLCNGATTVTATMKLLVAAASLLFVAQFFQ
;
A
#
# COMPACT_ATOMS: atom_id res chain seq x y z
N MET A 1 -14.10 5.65 31.76
CA MET A 1 -13.57 4.48 31.01
C MET A 1 -12.08 4.71 30.82
N HIS A 2 -11.26 3.97 31.57
CA HIS A 2 -9.80 4.06 31.50
C HIS A 2 -9.34 3.49 30.15
N LYS A 3 -8.88 4.35 29.24
CA LYS A 3 -8.02 3.90 28.14
C LYS A 3 -6.61 3.80 28.71
N SER A 4 -6.19 2.58 29.04
CA SER A 4 -4.81 2.29 29.41
C SER A 4 -3.90 2.76 28.29
N PHE A 5 -3.18 3.85 28.54
CA PHE A 5 -2.10 4.33 27.69
C PHE A 5 -0.89 3.44 28.02
N VAL A 6 -0.68 2.41 27.20
CA VAL A 6 0.56 1.63 27.27
C VAL A 6 1.65 2.56 26.73
N ILE A 7 2.49 3.06 27.64
CA ILE A 7 3.77 3.70 27.31
C ILE A 7 4.68 2.57 26.80
N GLY A 8 4.50 2.24 25.53
CA GLY A 8 5.22 1.20 24.82
C GLY A 8 5.03 1.47 23.34
N SER A 9 5.82 2.41 22.85
CA SER A 9 6.04 2.78 21.44
C SER A 9 4.94 2.36 20.46
N ILE A 10 3.83 3.11 20.44
CA ILE A 10 2.98 3.14 19.25
C ILE A 10 3.84 3.81 18.18
N ALA A 11 4.47 2.99 17.34
CA ALA A 11 5.44 3.47 16.39
C ALA A 11 4.75 4.10 15.19
N ARG A 12 3.75 3.39 14.64
CA ARG A 12 3.17 3.66 13.32
C ARG A 12 1.78 3.05 13.15
N GLN A 13 1.07 3.45 12.09
CA GLN A 13 -0.19 2.84 11.64
C GLN A 13 -0.06 2.12 10.30
N CYS A 14 -0.80 1.04 10.09
CA CYS A 14 -0.94 0.34 8.80
C CYS A 14 -2.42 0.26 8.38
N TYR A 15 -2.71 0.20 7.08
CA TYR A 15 -4.05 -0.16 6.62
C TYR A 15 -4.33 -1.66 6.82
N LYS A 16 -5.58 -1.98 7.13
CA LYS A 16 -6.06 -3.36 7.32
C LYS A 16 -7.34 -3.61 6.53
N CYS A 17 -7.32 -4.58 5.63
CA CYS A 17 -8.50 -5.05 4.90
C CYS A 17 -8.24 -6.42 4.24
N THR A 18 -9.31 -7.21 4.14
CA THR A 18 -9.36 -8.41 3.29
C THR A 18 -10.24 -8.10 2.10
N ALA A 19 -9.81 -8.47 0.88
CA ALA A 19 -10.50 -8.06 -0.34
C ALA A 19 -10.72 -6.54 -0.42
N CYS A 20 -9.63 -5.79 -0.23
CA CYS A 20 -9.61 -4.35 -0.30
C CYS A 20 -10.16 -3.86 -1.66
N PRO A 21 -10.86 -2.71 -1.70
CA PRO A 21 -11.39 -2.15 -2.92
C PRO A 21 -10.27 -1.87 -3.94
N ARG A 22 -10.61 -1.97 -5.23
CA ARG A 22 -9.71 -1.66 -6.35
C ARG A 22 -10.35 -0.56 -7.22
N PRO A 23 -9.69 0.60 -7.44
CA PRO A 23 -8.40 1.01 -6.87
C PRO A 23 -8.48 1.18 -5.35
N PHE A 24 -7.35 0.99 -4.66
CA PHE A 24 -7.33 1.11 -3.20
C PHE A 24 -7.65 2.54 -2.75
N LYS A 25 -8.61 2.67 -1.83
CA LYS A 25 -8.97 3.92 -1.17
C LYS A 25 -8.93 3.72 0.35
N GLY A 26 -8.05 4.46 1.02
CA GLY A 26 -7.81 4.31 2.46
C GLY A 26 -8.98 4.68 3.38
N ASN A 27 -10.03 5.34 2.84
CA ASN A 27 -11.19 5.80 3.60
C ASN A 27 -12.51 5.11 3.17
N GLU A 28 -12.42 4.03 2.37
CA GLU A 28 -13.59 3.31 1.90
C GLU A 28 -14.08 2.28 2.92
N GLY A 29 -15.37 1.92 2.85
CA GLY A 29 -15.97 0.93 3.74
C GLY A 29 -15.20 -0.40 3.69
N GLY A 30 -14.95 -0.98 4.86
CA GLY A 30 -14.16 -2.22 4.99
C GLY A 30 -12.64 -2.04 5.03
N VAL A 31 -12.14 -0.80 4.95
CA VAL A 31 -10.73 -0.47 5.19
C VAL A 31 -10.55 0.11 6.59
N GLY A 32 -9.80 -0.61 7.43
CA GLY A 32 -9.41 -0.18 8.77
C GLY A 32 -7.97 0.31 8.83
N LYS A 33 -7.59 0.81 10.01
CA LYS A 33 -6.21 1.11 10.38
C LYS A 33 -5.86 0.34 11.65
N VAL A 34 -4.63 -0.12 11.75
CA VAL A 34 -4.11 -0.83 12.92
C VAL A 34 -2.79 -0.22 13.34
N ASP A 35 -2.63 -0.01 14.64
CA ASP A 35 -1.37 0.44 15.23
C ASP A 35 -0.39 -0.74 15.28
N VAL A 36 0.88 -0.48 14.96
CA VAL A 36 1.94 -1.50 14.90
C VAL A 36 3.18 -1.08 15.67
N GLY A 37 3.95 -2.05 16.15
CA GLY A 37 5.20 -1.78 16.86
C GLY A 37 6.33 -1.30 15.94
N ASP A 38 7.41 -0.78 16.54
CA ASP A 38 8.58 -0.25 15.81
C ASP A 38 9.24 -1.27 14.86
N ASN A 39 9.19 -2.54 15.25
CA ASN A 39 9.83 -3.63 14.52
C ASN A 39 8.91 -4.27 13.47
N ASP A 40 7.60 -4.04 13.55
CA ASP A 40 6.62 -4.56 12.62
C ASP A 40 6.62 -3.79 11.30
N TYR A 41 6.19 -4.47 10.24
CA TYR A 41 6.07 -3.93 8.89
C TYR A 41 4.59 -3.79 8.52
N CYS A 42 4.26 -2.79 7.70
CA CYS A 42 2.99 -2.83 7.00
C CYS A 42 3.13 -3.76 5.80
N GLN A 43 2.16 -4.65 5.62
CA GLN A 43 2.15 -5.58 4.49
C GLN A 43 0.95 -5.36 3.58
N LYS A 44 1.17 -5.69 2.31
CA LYS A 44 0.18 -5.73 1.26
C LYS A 44 0.39 -6.98 0.42
N THR A 45 -0.68 -7.72 0.16
CA THR A 45 -0.62 -8.93 -0.66
C THR A 45 -1.61 -8.84 -1.83
N ILE A 46 -1.20 -9.30 -3.01
CA ILE A 46 -2.02 -9.32 -4.23
C ILE A 46 -2.08 -10.75 -4.78
N ALA A 47 -2.96 -11.58 -4.24
CA ALA A 47 -3.12 -12.96 -4.66
C ALA A 47 -4.42 -13.14 -5.45
N SER A 48 -4.36 -13.79 -6.62
CA SER A 48 -5.54 -14.12 -7.44
C SER A 48 -6.45 -12.92 -7.75
N GLY A 49 -5.88 -11.73 -7.93
CA GLY A 49 -6.63 -10.49 -8.19
C GLY A 49 -7.22 -9.80 -6.95
N ILE A 50 -7.12 -10.43 -5.78
CA ILE A 50 -7.57 -9.91 -4.48
C ILE A 50 -6.43 -9.16 -3.82
N GLU A 51 -6.67 -7.92 -3.40
CA GLU A 51 -5.74 -7.17 -2.57
C GLU A 51 -6.10 -7.32 -1.09
N SER A 52 -5.11 -7.59 -0.25
CA SER A 52 -5.24 -7.54 1.21
C SER A 52 -4.15 -6.65 1.81
N ARG A 53 -4.42 -6.11 2.99
CA ARG A 53 -3.51 -5.25 3.76
C ARG A 53 -3.61 -5.63 5.22
N ASP A 54 -2.47 -5.65 5.89
CA ASP A 54 -2.41 -5.93 7.32
C ASP A 54 -1.10 -5.41 7.92
N SER A 55 -0.95 -5.57 9.24
CA SER A 55 0.35 -5.57 9.90
C SER A 55 1.05 -6.91 9.66
N GLY A 56 2.22 -6.89 9.02
CA GLY A 56 3.14 -8.01 9.07
C GLY A 56 3.92 -7.91 10.36
N GLY A 57 4.03 -9.00 11.11
CA GLY A 57 4.97 -9.05 12.23
C GLY A 57 6.42 -8.75 11.78
N ASN A 58 7.37 -8.87 12.71
CA ASN A 58 8.80 -8.64 12.44
C ASN A 58 9.34 -9.36 11.18
N ASP A 59 8.76 -10.49 10.79
CA ASP A 59 9.17 -11.29 9.63
C ASP A 59 8.32 -11.00 8.39
N CYS A 60 8.47 -9.80 7.83
CA CYS A 60 7.90 -9.48 6.53
C CYS A 60 8.87 -9.86 5.41
N THR A 61 8.90 -11.15 5.08
CA THR A 61 9.63 -11.65 3.91
C THR A 61 8.73 -11.57 2.67
N PRO A 62 9.13 -10.88 1.60
CA PRO A 62 8.45 -10.96 0.31
C PRO A 62 8.64 -12.39 -0.24
N ILE A 63 7.58 -13.21 -0.21
CA ILE A 63 7.64 -14.59 -0.69
C ILE A 63 7.63 -14.64 -2.23
N ASP A 64 7.17 -13.56 -2.88
CA ASP A 64 6.99 -13.45 -4.33
C ASP A 64 6.73 -11.97 -4.76
N LYS A 65 6.31 -11.77 -6.03
CA LYS A 65 5.84 -10.46 -6.54
C LYS A 65 4.46 -10.05 -6.03
N SER A 66 3.80 -10.87 -5.22
CA SER A 66 2.46 -10.62 -4.70
C SER A 66 2.49 -9.92 -3.34
N LYS A 67 3.56 -10.13 -2.55
CA LYS A 67 3.71 -9.56 -1.21
C LYS A 67 4.67 -8.35 -1.19
N TYR A 68 4.21 -7.26 -0.60
CA TYR A 68 4.94 -6.01 -0.42
C TYR A 68 5.01 -5.65 1.06
N CYS A 69 6.21 -5.29 1.51
CA CYS A 69 6.51 -4.92 2.90
C CYS A 69 7.05 -3.50 2.92
N CYS A 70 6.62 -2.68 3.87
CA CYS A 70 7.15 -1.33 4.05
C CYS A 70 7.15 -0.92 5.53
N LYS A 71 8.01 0.04 5.86
CA LYS A 71 8.02 0.72 7.16
C LYS A 71 7.66 2.18 6.94
N GLY A 72 6.69 2.68 7.70
CA GLY A 72 6.19 4.05 7.61
C GLY A 72 4.69 4.09 7.85
N ASP A 73 4.18 5.24 8.27
CA ASP A 73 2.74 5.40 8.50
C ASP A 73 1.95 5.21 7.22
N LEU A 74 1.00 4.28 7.27
CA LEU A 74 0.03 3.97 6.22
C LEU A 74 0.71 3.64 4.88
N CYS A 75 1.96 3.18 4.91
CA CYS A 75 2.79 2.99 3.71
C CYS A 75 2.26 1.88 2.79
N ASN A 76 1.51 0.92 3.33
CA ASN A 76 0.87 -0.15 2.54
C ASN A 76 -0.37 0.36 1.77
N GLY A 77 -0.67 1.65 1.81
CA GLY A 77 -1.76 2.27 1.04
C GLY A 77 -1.43 2.51 -0.43
N ALA A 78 -0.15 2.45 -0.83
CA ALA A 78 0.22 2.67 -2.22
C ALA A 78 -0.44 1.63 -3.14
N THR A 79 -1.17 2.10 -4.15
CA THR A 79 -1.58 1.25 -5.27
C THR A 79 -0.31 0.75 -5.94
N THR A 80 -0.19 -0.56 -6.15
CA THR A 80 0.94 -1.09 -6.91
C THR A 80 0.64 -0.65 -8.33
N VAL A 81 1.25 0.44 -8.75
CA VAL A 81 1.18 0.89 -10.13
C VAL A 81 1.94 -0.17 -10.92
N THR A 82 1.22 -1.17 -11.39
CA THR A 82 1.73 -2.16 -12.34
C THR A 82 2.43 -1.36 -13.44
N ALA A 83 3.63 -1.78 -13.83
CA ALA A 83 4.54 -1.05 -14.71
C ALA A 83 3.92 -0.59 -16.06
N THR A 84 2.74 -1.08 -16.41
CA THR A 84 1.92 -0.65 -17.55
C THR A 84 1.50 0.82 -17.52
N MET A 85 1.40 1.46 -16.35
CA MET A 85 1.05 2.89 -16.27
C MET A 85 2.21 3.84 -16.60
N LYS A 86 3.47 3.37 -16.49
CA LYS A 86 4.65 4.15 -16.96
C LYS A 86 4.70 4.26 -18.49
N LEU A 87 4.14 3.30 -19.21
CA LEU A 87 4.06 3.34 -20.68
C LEU A 87 3.08 4.42 -21.18
N LEU A 88 1.97 4.64 -20.48
CA LEU A 88 0.95 5.62 -20.88
C LEU A 88 1.43 7.08 -20.73
N VAL A 89 2.23 7.37 -19.70
CA VAL A 89 2.82 8.70 -19.53
C VAL A 89 3.93 8.96 -20.56
N ALA A 90 4.74 7.95 -20.89
CA ALA A 90 5.77 8.09 -21.92
C ALA A 90 5.19 8.25 -23.34
N ALA A 91 4.06 7.62 -23.64
CA ALA A 91 3.39 7.75 -24.94
C ALA A 91 2.73 9.13 -25.14
N ALA A 92 2.24 9.78 -24.08
CA ALA A 92 1.68 11.13 -24.16
C ALA A 92 2.75 12.20 -24.50
N SER A 93 4.01 11.98 -24.12
CA SER A 93 5.11 12.92 -24.38
C SER A 93 5.57 12.93 -25.84
N LEU A 94 5.38 11.83 -26.59
CA LEU A 94 5.82 11.72 -27.99
C LEU A 94 4.86 12.39 -28.99
N LEU A 95 3.59 12.59 -28.62
CA LEU A 95 2.59 13.23 -29.48
C LEU A 95 2.74 14.77 -29.55
N PHE A 96 3.34 15.40 -28.54
CA PHE A 96 3.55 16.85 -28.55
C PHE A 96 4.72 17.31 -29.43
N VAL A 97 5.70 16.43 -29.70
CA VAL A 97 6.85 16.79 -30.55
C VAL A 97 6.49 16.76 -32.04
N ALA A 98 5.50 15.94 -32.44
CA ALA A 98 5.07 15.86 -33.83
C ALA A 98 4.27 17.07 -34.33
N GLN A 99 3.78 17.94 -33.44
CA GLN A 99 2.94 19.10 -33.80
C GLN A 99 3.74 20.38 -34.07
N PHE A 100 5.05 20.39 -33.83
CA PHE A 100 5.93 21.55 -34.06
C PHE A 100 6.80 21.44 -35.34
N PHE A 101 6.61 20.38 -36.13
CA PHE A 101 7.33 20.16 -37.41
C PHE A 101 6.37 20.09 -38.62
N GLN A 102 5.32 20.92 -38.64
CA GLN A 102 4.53 21.19 -39.84
C GLN A 102 4.52 22.68 -40.15
#